data_AF-A0A7C2BQ56-F1
#
_entry.id   AF-A0A7C2BQ56-F1
#
_cell.length_a   1.000
_cell.length_b   1.000
_cell.length_c   1.000
_cell.angle_alpha   90.00
_cell.angle_beta   90.00
_cell.angle_gamma   90.00
#
_symmetry.space_group_name_H-M   'P 1'
#
loop_
_entity.id
_entity.type
_entity.pdbx_description
1 polymer ?
#
loop_
_entity_poly.entity_id
_entity_poly.type
_entity_poly.pdbx_seq_one_letter_code
_entity_poly.pdbx_strand_id
1 'polypeptide(L)'
;MGPSRNPAGGFFPPELVSKLRARFPEVQDAAERARQTLEAFEREQQERQRRYQEEVERAKAEGKPAPRPPRREEPAVPRYRTPTLEVPLGAFRAVMEFLRDDPEFRLDYLSFASAIDWKDRMECTYHLWSTVHNHELVVKVPVDRDNPRIPTVSDLWRTAEWHERETYDLFGVVYEGHPDLRRILMTDDWKGHPLRKDYVYEDPDWLVELAKIRQSEVAGIEPPLGERA
;
A
#
# COMPACT_ATOMS: atom_id res chain seq x y z
N MET A 1 -10.05 4.48 -24.34
CA MET A 1 -8.92 3.76 -23.71
C MET A 1 -9.31 2.30 -23.61
N GLY A 2 -8.61 1.39 -24.31
CA GLY A 2 -8.84 -0.04 -24.15
C GLY A 2 -8.41 -0.51 -22.76
N PRO A 3 -8.96 -1.62 -22.24
CA PRO A 3 -8.59 -2.13 -20.93
C PRO A 3 -7.09 -2.43 -20.89
N SER A 4 -6.42 -1.97 -19.83
CA SER A 4 -5.02 -2.23 -19.51
C SER A 4 -4.75 -3.73 -19.61
N ARG A 5 -4.04 -4.17 -20.66
CA ARG A 5 -3.56 -5.55 -20.75
C ARG A 5 -2.39 -5.70 -19.79
N ASN A 6 -2.56 -6.53 -18.76
CA ASN A 6 -1.44 -7.00 -17.96
C ASN A 6 -0.54 -7.90 -18.85
N PRO A 7 0.78 -7.68 -18.92
CA PRO A 7 1.70 -8.55 -19.67
C PRO A 7 1.68 -10.03 -19.20
N ALA A 8 1.10 -10.34 -18.04
CA ALA A 8 0.92 -11.70 -17.51
C ALA A 8 -0.42 -12.39 -17.85
N GLY A 9 -1.31 -11.77 -18.65
CA GLY A 9 -2.35 -12.52 -19.38
C GLY A 9 -3.70 -12.79 -18.68
N GLY A 10 -4.06 -12.06 -17.63
CA GLY A 10 -5.43 -12.07 -17.10
C GLY A 10 -6.20 -10.78 -17.44
N PHE A 11 -7.36 -10.89 -18.10
CA PHE A 11 -8.33 -9.81 -18.21
C PHE A 11 -9.40 -10.03 -17.13
N PHE A 12 -9.53 -9.11 -16.18
CA PHE A 12 -10.62 -9.17 -15.21
C PHE A 12 -11.89 -8.58 -15.85
N PRO A 13 -12.97 -9.35 -16.01
CA PRO A 13 -14.17 -8.87 -16.69
C PRO A 13 -14.84 -7.69 -15.95
N PRO A 14 -15.17 -6.57 -16.64
CA PRO A 14 -15.89 -5.44 -16.05
C PRO A 14 -17.26 -5.81 -15.46
N GLU A 15 -17.90 -6.83 -16.04
CA GLU A 15 -19.16 -7.42 -15.58
C GLU A 15 -19.05 -7.89 -14.10
N LEU A 16 -17.90 -8.46 -13.72
CA LEU A 16 -17.67 -8.93 -12.36
C LEU A 16 -17.55 -7.78 -11.35
N VAL A 17 -16.94 -6.67 -11.73
CA VAL A 17 -16.93 -5.46 -10.88
C VAL A 17 -18.36 -4.98 -10.63
N SER A 18 -19.20 -5.00 -11.67
CA SER A 18 -20.61 -4.60 -11.57
C SER A 18 -21.41 -5.55 -10.69
N LYS A 19 -21.22 -6.87 -10.84
CA LYS A 19 -21.81 -7.91 -9.99
C LYS A 19 -21.40 -7.74 -8.52
N LEU A 20 -20.13 -7.47 -8.26
CA LEU A 20 -19.63 -7.23 -6.92
C LEU A 20 -20.28 -6.00 -6.29
N ARG A 21 -20.31 -4.88 -7.02
CA ARG A 21 -20.92 -3.63 -6.55
C ARG A 21 -22.42 -3.72 -6.33
N ALA A 22 -23.12 -4.55 -7.12
CA ALA A 22 -24.54 -4.82 -6.91
C ALA A 22 -24.81 -5.53 -5.58
N ARG A 23 -23.87 -6.39 -5.14
CA ARG A 23 -23.96 -7.13 -3.87
C ARG A 23 -23.40 -6.35 -2.68
N PHE A 24 -22.32 -5.60 -2.90
CA PHE A 24 -21.61 -4.80 -1.90
C PHE A 24 -21.44 -3.37 -2.43
N PRO A 25 -22.46 -2.51 -2.30
CA PRO A 25 -22.42 -1.12 -2.81
C PRO A 25 -21.31 -0.26 -2.19
N GLU A 26 -20.84 -0.64 -1.00
CA GLU A 26 -19.78 0.03 -0.25
C GLU A 26 -18.37 -0.22 -0.79
N VAL A 27 -18.20 -1.21 -1.68
CA VAL A 27 -16.91 -1.51 -2.31
C VAL A 27 -16.61 -0.51 -3.41
N GLN A 28 -15.42 0.08 -3.37
CA GLN A 28 -14.97 1.07 -4.35
C GLN A 28 -13.92 0.46 -5.29
N ASP A 29 -13.99 0.81 -6.57
CA ASP A 29 -12.92 0.50 -7.53
C ASP A 29 -11.82 1.56 -7.39
N ALA A 30 -10.64 1.13 -6.92
CA ALA A 30 -9.51 2.03 -6.71
C ALA A 30 -8.98 2.61 -8.04
N ALA A 31 -9.10 1.89 -9.15
CA ALA A 31 -8.75 2.39 -10.48
C ALA A 31 -9.79 3.40 -11.00
N GLU A 32 -11.07 3.24 -10.65
CA GLU A 32 -12.09 4.27 -10.90
C GLU A 32 -11.81 5.55 -10.10
N ARG A 33 -11.56 5.43 -8.79
CA ARG A 33 -11.20 6.58 -7.95
C ARG A 33 -9.94 7.29 -8.46
N ALA A 34 -8.89 6.54 -8.80
CA ALA A 34 -7.66 7.11 -9.37
C ALA A 34 -7.90 7.89 -10.66
N ARG A 35 -8.75 7.37 -11.56
CA ARG A 35 -9.15 8.08 -12.78
C ARG A 35 -9.86 9.39 -12.47
N GLN A 36 -10.82 9.37 -11.54
CA GLN A 36 -11.55 10.58 -11.14
C GLN A 36 -10.61 11.65 -10.54
N THR A 37 -9.66 11.23 -9.70
CA THR A 37 -8.64 12.14 -9.14
C THR A 37 -7.74 12.72 -10.22
N LEU A 38 -7.32 11.91 -11.19
CA LEU A 38 -6.50 12.37 -12.32
C LEU A 38 -7.26 13.37 -13.19
N GLU A 39 -8.52 13.09 -13.54
CA GLU A 39 -9.36 14.01 -14.32
C GLU A 39 -9.59 15.34 -13.58
N ALA A 40 -9.80 15.29 -12.26
CA ALA A 40 -9.92 16.50 -11.44
C ALA A 40 -8.62 17.32 -11.45
N PHE A 41 -7.47 16.65 -11.28
CA PHE A 41 -6.16 17.28 -11.37
C PHE A 41 -5.91 17.90 -12.76
N GLU A 42 -6.20 17.17 -13.83
CA GLU A 42 -6.04 17.67 -15.21
C GLU A 42 -6.91 18.91 -15.48
N ARG A 43 -8.16 18.92 -15.00
CA ARG A 43 -9.04 20.10 -15.08
C ARG A 43 -8.43 21.30 -14.35
N GLU A 44 -7.95 21.11 -13.13
CA GLU A 44 -7.29 22.18 -12.36
C GLU A 44 -6.04 22.72 -13.09
N GLN A 45 -5.22 21.83 -13.66
CA GLN A 45 -4.05 22.24 -14.44
C GLN A 45 -4.44 23.01 -15.71
N GLN A 46 -5.51 22.60 -16.40
CA GLN A 46 -6.03 23.31 -17.57
C GLN A 46 -6.53 24.72 -17.21
N GLU A 47 -7.25 24.86 -16.10
CA GLU A 47 -7.71 26.17 -15.61
C GLU A 47 -6.53 27.07 -15.21
N ARG A 48 -5.54 26.53 -14.50
CA ARG A 48 -4.31 27.26 -14.15
C ARG A 48 -3.56 27.72 -15.40
N GLN A 49 -3.43 26.85 -16.38
CA GLN A 49 -2.76 27.17 -17.65
C GLN A 49 -3.52 28.24 -18.44
N ARG A 50 -4.85 28.17 -18.44
CA ARG A 50 -5.71 29.18 -19.06
C ARG A 50 -5.57 30.54 -18.39
N ARG A 51 -5.61 30.60 -17.05
CA ARG A 51 -5.39 31.84 -16.29
C ARG A 51 -4.02 32.45 -16.60
N TYR A 52 -2.99 31.61 -16.67
CA TYR A 52 -1.65 32.04 -17.03
C TYR A 52 -1.60 32.63 -18.45
N GLN A 53 -2.27 32.01 -19.43
CA GLN A 53 -2.37 32.53 -20.80
C GLN A 53 -3.08 33.89 -20.85
N GLU A 54 -4.19 34.04 -20.11
CA GLU A 54 -4.91 35.32 -20.00
C GLU A 54 -4.02 36.42 -19.37
N GLU A 55 -3.22 36.09 -18.35
CA GLU A 55 -2.24 37.02 -17.75
C GLU A 55 -1.10 37.40 -18.70
N VAL A 56 -0.59 36.45 -19.48
CA VAL A 56 0.45 36.69 -20.50
C VAL A 56 -0.07 37.64 -21.58
N GLU A 57 -1.26 37.40 -22.11
CA GLU A 57 -1.86 38.28 -23.13
C GLU A 57 -2.14 39.67 -22.58
N ARG A 58 -2.57 39.79 -21.31
CA ARG A 58 -2.72 41.08 -20.64
C ARG A 58 -1.38 41.79 -20.46
N ALA A 59 -0.34 41.10 -19.98
CA ALA A 59 0.98 41.69 -19.81
C ALA A 59 1.56 42.19 -21.14
N LYS A 60 1.35 41.41 -22.21
CA LYS A 60 1.72 41.77 -23.59
C LYS A 60 0.98 43.03 -24.07
N ALA A 61 -0.32 43.13 -23.82
CA ALA A 61 -1.11 44.33 -24.14
C ALA A 61 -0.66 45.57 -23.35
N GLU A 62 -0.21 45.41 -22.10
CA GLU A 62 0.33 46.46 -21.24
C GLU A 62 1.83 46.78 -21.51
N GLY A 63 2.48 46.07 -22.44
CA GLY A 63 3.92 46.23 -22.72
C GLY A 63 4.85 45.76 -21.58
N LYS A 64 4.33 44.97 -20.64
CA LYS A 64 5.07 44.42 -19.51
C LYS A 64 5.73 43.08 -19.88
N PRO A 65 6.83 42.70 -19.21
CA PRO A 65 7.42 41.37 -19.38
C PRO A 65 6.42 40.28 -18.98
N ALA A 66 6.45 39.14 -19.67
CA ALA A 66 5.55 38.04 -19.40
C ALA A 66 5.74 37.50 -17.97
N PRO A 67 4.65 37.13 -17.28
CA PRO A 67 4.74 36.51 -15.97
C PRO A 67 5.44 35.16 -16.06
N ARG A 68 6.06 34.75 -14.96
CA ARG A 68 6.77 33.47 -14.86
C ARG A 68 5.75 32.32 -14.99
N PRO A 69 6.04 31.28 -15.80
CA PRO A 69 5.12 30.16 -15.96
C PRO A 69 4.93 29.41 -14.63
N PRO A 70 3.73 28.86 -14.39
CA PRO A 70 3.50 28.02 -13.23
C PRO A 70 4.43 26.80 -13.27
N ARG A 71 4.89 26.37 -12.09
CA ARG A 71 5.66 25.13 -11.97
C ARG A 71 4.77 23.96 -12.39
N ARG A 72 5.32 23.06 -13.22
CA ARG A 72 4.65 21.81 -13.54
C ARG A 72 4.60 20.94 -12.28
N GLU A 73 3.39 20.56 -11.90
CA GLU A 73 3.13 19.63 -10.82
C GLU A 73 2.82 18.26 -11.42
N GLU A 74 3.25 17.20 -10.75
CA GLU A 74 2.94 15.83 -11.15
C GLU A 74 1.77 15.30 -10.30
N PRO A 75 0.80 14.62 -10.91
CA PRO A 75 -0.30 14.04 -10.14
C PRO A 75 0.25 12.93 -9.23
N ALA A 76 0.01 13.05 -7.93
CA ALA A 76 0.32 12.02 -6.93
C ALA A 76 -0.73 10.89 -6.94
N VAL A 77 -1.08 10.39 -8.12
CA VAL A 77 -2.11 9.37 -8.31
C VAL A 77 -1.45 8.01 -8.57
N PRO A 78 -1.71 6.98 -7.74
CA PRO A 78 -1.20 5.65 -7.97
C PRO A 78 -1.70 5.07 -9.30
N ARG A 79 -0.82 4.38 -10.02
CA ARG A 79 -1.19 3.62 -11.23
C ARG A 79 -1.51 2.18 -10.86
N TYR A 80 -2.79 1.81 -10.95
CA TYR A 80 -3.24 0.44 -10.77
C TYR A 80 -3.13 -0.34 -12.08
N ARG A 81 -2.20 -1.30 -12.15
CA ARG A 81 -2.07 -2.21 -13.31
C ARG A 81 -2.96 -3.43 -13.21
N THR A 82 -3.25 -3.84 -11.97
CA THR A 82 -4.15 -4.92 -11.60
C THR A 82 -5.46 -4.33 -11.05
N PRO A 83 -6.63 -4.89 -11.38
CA PRO A 83 -7.90 -4.48 -10.80
C PRO A 83 -7.79 -4.48 -9.27
N THR A 84 -8.15 -3.38 -8.66
CA THR A 84 -7.97 -3.18 -7.22
C THR A 84 -9.24 -2.61 -6.62
N LEU A 85 -9.71 -3.24 -5.56
CA LEU A 85 -10.91 -2.86 -4.83
C LEU A 85 -10.53 -2.36 -3.46
N GLU A 86 -11.13 -1.25 -3.06
CA GLU A 86 -11.09 -0.76 -1.69
C GLU A 86 -12.36 -1.24 -0.99
N VAL A 87 -12.18 -2.06 0.05
CA VAL A 87 -13.26 -2.72 0.78
C VAL A 87 -13.25 -2.18 2.21
N PRO A 88 -14.36 -1.62 2.71
CA PRO A 88 -14.42 -1.17 4.09
C PRO A 88 -14.36 -2.36 5.05
N LEU A 89 -13.75 -2.15 6.21
CA LEU A 89 -13.53 -3.20 7.22
C LEU A 89 -14.81 -3.98 7.59
N GLY A 90 -15.96 -3.29 7.70
CA GLY A 90 -17.24 -3.92 8.03
C GLY A 90 -17.77 -4.92 6.98
N ALA A 91 -17.36 -4.78 5.72
CA ALA A 91 -17.75 -5.66 4.62
C ALA A 91 -16.67 -6.70 4.28
N PHE A 92 -15.46 -6.51 4.78
CA PHE A 92 -14.26 -7.27 4.39
C PHE A 92 -14.49 -8.78 4.37
N ARG A 93 -14.92 -9.35 5.50
CA ARG A 93 -15.08 -10.80 5.63
C ARG A 93 -16.07 -11.37 4.62
N ALA A 94 -17.24 -10.75 4.49
CA ALA A 94 -18.28 -11.19 3.56
C ALA A 94 -17.86 -11.06 2.10
N VAL A 95 -17.09 -10.02 1.76
CA VAL A 95 -16.53 -9.84 0.42
C VAL A 95 -15.50 -10.92 0.12
N MET A 96 -14.58 -11.22 1.04
CA MET A 96 -13.55 -12.25 0.85
C MET A 96 -14.18 -13.65 0.67
N GLU A 97 -15.18 -13.99 1.49
CA GLU A 97 -15.94 -15.24 1.33
C GLU A 97 -16.63 -15.32 -0.04
N PHE A 98 -17.30 -14.25 -0.46
CA PHE A 98 -17.96 -14.19 -1.77
C PHE A 98 -16.96 -14.33 -2.92
N LEU A 99 -15.82 -13.66 -2.85
CA LEU A 99 -14.77 -13.70 -3.87
C LEU A 99 -14.18 -15.11 -4.04
N ARG A 100 -14.08 -15.89 -2.95
CA ARG A 100 -13.63 -17.28 -2.98
C ARG A 100 -14.69 -18.21 -3.55
N ASP A 101 -15.93 -18.09 -3.08
CA ASP A 101 -16.98 -19.09 -3.26
C ASP A 101 -17.81 -18.89 -4.53
N ASP A 102 -17.93 -17.65 -5.03
CA ASP A 102 -18.70 -17.37 -6.23
C ASP A 102 -18.05 -18.01 -7.46
N PRO A 103 -18.78 -18.84 -8.24
CA PRO A 103 -18.19 -19.57 -9.37
C PRO A 103 -17.60 -18.68 -10.47
N GLU A 104 -18.04 -17.44 -10.61
CA GLU A 104 -17.53 -16.52 -11.64
C GLU A 104 -16.25 -15.80 -11.17
N PHE A 105 -16.09 -15.57 -9.87
CA PHE A 105 -14.84 -15.02 -9.32
C PHE A 105 -13.83 -16.14 -9.05
N ARG A 106 -14.22 -17.15 -8.28
CA ARG A 106 -13.44 -18.33 -7.91
C ARG A 106 -11.97 -17.98 -7.62
N LEU A 107 -11.75 -17.00 -6.75
CA LEU A 107 -10.41 -16.60 -6.32
C LEU A 107 -9.89 -17.61 -5.30
N ASP A 108 -9.42 -18.75 -5.79
CA ASP A 108 -9.03 -19.92 -5.03
C ASP A 108 -7.57 -19.89 -4.54
N TYR A 109 -6.79 -18.91 -5.00
CA TYR A 109 -5.40 -18.74 -4.61
C TYR A 109 -5.15 -17.34 -4.03
N LEU A 110 -4.63 -17.30 -2.80
CA LEU A 110 -4.12 -16.08 -2.17
C LEU A 110 -2.59 -16.08 -2.32
N SER A 111 -2.11 -15.20 -3.20
CA SER A 111 -0.69 -15.08 -3.54
C SER A 111 0.11 -14.44 -2.41
N PHE A 112 -0.44 -13.40 -1.80
CA PHE A 112 0.23 -12.62 -0.75
C PHE A 112 -0.76 -11.76 0.02
N ALA A 113 -0.53 -11.58 1.32
CA ALA A 113 -1.24 -10.60 2.15
C ALA A 113 -0.23 -9.78 2.98
N SER A 114 -0.44 -8.48 3.08
CA SER A 114 0.45 -7.59 3.84
C SER A 114 -0.24 -6.30 4.25
N ALA A 115 0.49 -5.39 4.88
CA ALA A 115 0.02 -4.06 5.25
C ALA A 115 0.94 -2.95 4.69
N ILE A 116 0.36 -1.75 4.58
CA ILE A 116 1.06 -0.54 4.17
C ILE A 116 0.72 0.55 5.19
N ASP A 117 1.75 1.09 5.85
CA ASP A 117 1.64 2.26 6.72
C ASP A 117 1.86 3.55 5.92
N TRP A 118 0.79 4.33 5.75
CA TRP A 118 0.79 5.63 5.07
C TRP A 118 1.05 6.81 6.03
N LYS A 119 1.36 6.53 7.31
CA LYS A 119 1.47 7.47 8.45
C LYS A 119 0.15 8.00 8.97
N ASP A 120 -0.75 8.40 8.08
CA ASP A 120 -2.10 8.89 8.43
C ASP A 120 -3.11 7.74 8.58
N ARG A 121 -2.87 6.64 7.85
CA ARG A 121 -3.71 5.45 7.86
C ARG A 121 -2.87 4.20 7.63
N MET A 122 -3.43 3.05 7.99
CA MET A 122 -2.86 1.76 7.60
C MET A 122 -3.82 1.03 6.66
N GLU A 123 -3.28 0.26 5.73
CA GLU A 123 -4.05 -0.47 4.74
C GLU A 123 -3.56 -1.91 4.65
N CYS A 124 -4.45 -2.88 4.83
CA CYS A 124 -4.14 -4.29 4.55
C CYS A 124 -4.42 -4.56 3.07
N THR A 125 -3.50 -5.24 2.37
CA THR A 125 -3.60 -5.57 0.95
C THR A 125 -3.54 -7.08 0.76
N TYR A 126 -4.44 -7.60 -0.06
CA TYR A 126 -4.54 -9.02 -0.41
C TYR A 126 -4.48 -9.19 -1.91
N HIS A 127 -3.57 -10.01 -2.39
CA HIS A 127 -3.45 -10.38 -3.80
C HIS A 127 -4.09 -11.74 -4.00
N LEU A 128 -5.17 -11.76 -4.78
CA LEU A 128 -5.97 -12.93 -5.05
C LEU A 128 -5.89 -13.29 -6.54
N TRP A 129 -5.93 -14.58 -6.82
CA TRP A 129 -5.86 -15.14 -8.16
C TRP A 129 -6.90 -16.25 -8.31
N SER A 130 -7.50 -16.36 -9.50
CA SER A 130 -8.29 -17.52 -9.89
C SER A 130 -7.47 -18.42 -10.78
N THR A 131 -7.17 -19.63 -10.32
CA THR A 131 -6.46 -20.64 -11.14
C THR A 131 -7.33 -21.16 -12.29
N VAL A 132 -8.66 -21.08 -12.14
CA VAL A 132 -9.63 -21.57 -13.13
C VAL A 132 -9.91 -20.53 -14.21
N HIS A 133 -10.12 -19.27 -13.82
CA HIS A 133 -10.44 -18.20 -14.76
C HIS A 133 -9.23 -17.38 -15.22
N ASN A 134 -8.06 -17.63 -14.63
CA ASN A 134 -6.80 -16.97 -14.96
C ASN A 134 -6.88 -15.44 -14.86
N HIS A 135 -7.54 -14.94 -13.81
CA HIS A 135 -7.61 -13.51 -13.50
C HIS A 135 -7.12 -13.23 -12.08
N GLU A 136 -6.79 -11.96 -11.84
CA GLU A 136 -6.31 -11.46 -10.56
C GLU A 136 -7.14 -10.28 -10.06
N LEU A 137 -7.17 -10.14 -8.74
CA LEU A 137 -7.83 -9.05 -8.05
C LEU A 137 -7.02 -8.70 -6.81
N VAL A 138 -6.85 -7.40 -6.57
CA VAL A 138 -6.24 -6.88 -5.35
C VAL A 138 -7.34 -6.31 -4.47
N VAL A 139 -7.39 -6.73 -3.20
CA VAL A 139 -8.30 -6.18 -2.21
C VAL A 139 -7.49 -5.35 -1.21
N LYS A 140 -7.87 -4.10 -1.04
CA LYS A 140 -7.29 -3.14 -0.10
C LYS A 140 -8.31 -2.81 0.97
N VAL A 141 -7.90 -2.84 2.23
CA VAL A 141 -8.76 -2.63 3.38
C VAL A 141 -8.12 -1.57 4.25
N PRO A 142 -8.69 -0.35 4.30
CA PRO A 142 -8.23 0.65 5.25
C PRO A 142 -8.58 0.19 6.67
N VAL A 143 -7.60 0.28 7.57
CA VAL A 143 -7.73 -0.05 8.98
C VAL A 143 -7.17 1.10 9.83
N ASP A 144 -7.61 1.15 11.09
CA ASP A 144 -7.06 2.08 12.07
C ASP A 144 -5.55 1.80 12.24
N ARG A 145 -4.73 2.85 12.21
CA ARG A 145 -3.28 2.73 12.35
C ARG A 145 -2.85 2.45 13.81
N ASP A 146 -3.56 3.03 14.76
CA ASP A 146 -3.24 2.97 16.19
C ASP A 146 -3.73 1.64 16.79
N ASN A 147 -4.88 1.15 16.34
CA ASN A 147 -5.41 -0.16 16.72
C ASN A 147 -5.84 -0.99 15.50
N PRO A 148 -4.88 -1.47 14.70
CA PRO A 148 -5.16 -2.20 13.48
C PRO A 148 -5.69 -3.60 13.75
N ARG A 149 -7.00 -3.78 13.51
CA ARG A 149 -7.70 -5.04 13.70
C ARG A 149 -8.49 -5.39 12.46
N ILE A 150 -8.42 -6.65 12.07
CA ILE A 150 -9.14 -7.18 10.91
C ILE A 150 -9.45 -8.67 11.11
N PRO A 151 -10.60 -9.18 10.64
CA PRO A 151 -10.85 -10.62 10.66
C PRO A 151 -9.78 -11.40 9.89
N THR A 152 -9.40 -12.58 10.38
CA THR A 152 -8.54 -13.50 9.61
C THR A 152 -9.25 -14.01 8.36
N VAL A 153 -8.48 -14.36 7.34
CA VAL A 153 -8.94 -15.16 6.20
C VAL A 153 -8.15 -16.46 6.06
N SER A 154 -7.42 -16.86 7.10
CA SER A 154 -6.64 -18.11 7.13
C SER A 154 -7.50 -19.37 7.01
N ASP A 155 -8.76 -19.31 7.44
CA ASP A 155 -9.75 -20.38 7.24
C ASP A 155 -10.30 -20.40 5.80
N LEU A 156 -10.21 -19.27 5.07
CA LEU A 156 -10.59 -19.18 3.67
C LEU A 156 -9.48 -19.64 2.74
N TRP A 157 -8.26 -19.13 2.96
CA TRP A 157 -7.05 -19.52 2.27
C TRP A 157 -5.97 -19.83 3.29
N ARG A 158 -5.53 -21.09 3.32
CA ARG A 158 -4.54 -21.56 4.28
C ARG A 158 -3.18 -20.85 4.16
N THR A 159 -2.85 -20.30 2.98
CA THR A 159 -1.63 -19.50 2.77
C THR A 159 -1.64 -18.20 3.59
N ALA A 160 -2.82 -17.68 3.95
CA ALA A 160 -2.91 -16.46 4.75
C ALA A 160 -2.38 -16.64 6.18
N GLU A 161 -2.31 -17.87 6.73
CA GLU A 161 -1.78 -18.09 8.09
C GLU A 161 -0.37 -17.51 8.27
N TRP A 162 0.52 -17.74 7.29
CA TRP A 162 1.89 -17.23 7.34
C TRP A 162 1.94 -15.73 7.06
N HIS A 163 1.20 -15.27 6.06
CA HIS A 163 1.18 -13.86 5.66
C HIS A 163 0.60 -12.95 6.75
N GLU A 164 -0.45 -13.40 7.44
CA GLU A 164 -1.07 -12.66 8.54
C GLU A 164 -0.13 -12.60 9.76
N ARG A 165 0.60 -13.68 10.06
CA ARG A 165 1.64 -13.68 11.11
C ARG A 165 2.81 -12.76 10.78
N GLU A 166 3.29 -12.79 9.54
CA GLU A 166 4.33 -11.86 9.07
C GLU A 166 3.85 -10.40 9.21
N THR A 167 2.62 -10.11 8.81
CA THR A 167 2.05 -8.76 8.90
C THR A 167 1.85 -8.32 10.35
N TYR A 168 1.44 -9.24 11.22
CA TYR A 168 1.39 -8.99 12.67
C TYR A 168 2.78 -8.66 13.22
N ASP A 169 3.80 -9.43 12.86
CA ASP A 169 5.15 -9.24 13.39
C ASP A 169 5.75 -7.89 12.94
N LEU A 170 5.61 -7.57 11.64
CA LEU A 170 6.26 -6.43 11.02
C LEU A 170 5.48 -5.11 11.10
N PHE A 171 4.13 -5.17 11.12
CA PHE A 171 3.25 -4.00 11.17
C PHE A 171 2.35 -3.95 12.39
N GLY A 172 2.22 -5.03 13.16
CA GLY A 172 1.37 -5.07 14.35
C GLY A 172 -0.12 -5.17 14.08
N VAL A 173 -0.51 -5.62 12.88
CA VAL A 173 -1.93 -5.85 12.54
C VAL A 173 -2.43 -7.09 13.27
N VAL A 174 -3.49 -6.92 14.06
CA VAL A 174 -4.12 -8.02 14.80
C VAL A 174 -5.20 -8.67 13.95
N TYR A 175 -5.00 -9.95 13.64
CA TYR A 175 -5.95 -10.77 12.87
C TYR A 175 -6.88 -11.55 13.80
N GLU A 176 -8.15 -11.15 13.85
CA GLU A 176 -9.15 -11.73 14.75
C GLU A 176 -9.62 -13.09 14.24
N GLY A 177 -9.55 -14.11 15.11
CA GLY A 177 -9.87 -15.50 14.76
C GLY A 177 -8.70 -16.31 14.18
N HIS A 178 -7.50 -15.72 14.08
CA HIS A 178 -6.32 -16.42 13.58
C HIS A 178 -5.89 -17.55 14.56
N PRO A 179 -5.55 -18.76 14.07
CA PRO A 179 -5.28 -19.92 14.92
C PRO A 179 -4.02 -19.80 15.79
N ASP A 180 -2.94 -19.20 15.29
CA ASP A 180 -1.68 -19.00 16.02
C ASP A 180 -1.05 -17.65 15.66
N LEU A 181 -1.58 -16.56 16.23
CA LEU A 181 -1.07 -15.22 15.94
C LEU A 181 0.11 -14.88 16.86
N ARG A 182 1.31 -15.29 16.43
CA ARG A 182 2.58 -15.01 17.10
C ARG A 182 3.61 -14.52 16.09
N ARG A 183 4.66 -13.84 16.60
CA ARG A 183 5.82 -13.42 15.81
C ARG A 183 6.44 -14.60 15.05
N ILE A 184 7.05 -14.32 13.90
CA ILE A 184 7.60 -15.35 13.01
C ILE A 184 8.96 -14.98 12.41
N LEU A 185 9.26 -13.69 12.24
CA LEU A 185 10.52 -13.18 11.71
C LEU A 185 11.39 -12.57 12.82
N MET A 186 10.80 -11.79 13.71
CA MET A 186 11.52 -11.15 14.81
C MET A 186 11.66 -12.10 16.00
N THR A 187 12.68 -11.84 16.83
CA THR A 187 12.88 -12.58 18.08
C THR A 187 11.75 -12.31 19.07
N ASP A 188 11.53 -13.25 20.00
CA ASP A 188 10.43 -13.14 20.98
C ASP A 188 10.56 -11.91 21.91
N ASP A 189 11.78 -11.40 22.10
CA ASP A 189 12.10 -10.22 22.90
C ASP A 189 12.05 -8.89 22.11
N TRP A 190 11.80 -8.96 20.79
CA TRP A 190 11.77 -7.78 19.94
C TRP A 190 10.66 -6.81 20.33
N LYS A 191 11.00 -5.52 20.42
CA LYS A 191 10.06 -4.45 20.77
C LYS A 191 9.68 -3.65 19.54
N GLY A 192 8.37 -3.49 19.32
CA GLY A 192 7.82 -2.75 18.20
C GLY A 192 7.68 -3.57 16.90
N HIS A 193 7.45 -2.84 15.81
CA HIS A 193 7.05 -3.33 14.49
C HIS A 193 7.88 -2.64 13.40
N PRO A 194 8.94 -3.29 12.87
CA PRO A 194 9.97 -2.64 12.06
C PRO A 194 9.49 -1.92 10.79
N LEU A 195 8.39 -2.36 10.19
CA LEU A 195 7.91 -1.78 8.93
C LEU A 195 6.94 -0.60 9.13
N ARG A 196 6.62 -0.25 10.38
CA ARG A 196 5.91 1.01 10.66
C ARG A 196 6.81 2.20 10.39
N LYS A 197 6.24 3.29 9.88
CA LYS A 197 7.01 4.48 9.45
C LYS A 197 7.53 5.34 10.60
N ASP A 198 7.02 5.14 11.80
CA ASP A 198 7.46 5.76 13.06
C ASP A 198 8.42 4.86 13.85
N TYR A 199 8.70 3.64 13.37
CA TYR A 199 9.65 2.76 14.03
C TYR A 199 11.06 3.33 13.95
N VAL A 200 11.70 3.45 15.11
CA VAL A 200 13.12 3.79 15.24
C VAL A 200 13.83 2.55 15.74
N TYR A 201 14.78 2.04 14.95
CA TYR A 201 15.67 0.99 15.40
C TYR A 201 16.73 1.62 16.30
N GLU A 202 16.78 1.17 17.55
CA GLU A 202 17.87 1.51 18.47
C GLU A 202 18.94 0.44 18.31
N ASP A 203 20.12 0.86 17.83
CA ASP A 203 21.27 -0.03 17.73
C ASP A 203 21.59 -0.57 19.13
N PRO A 204 21.81 -1.89 19.27
CA PRO A 204 22.18 -2.46 20.55
C PRO A 204 23.55 -1.90 20.98
N ASP A 205 23.76 -1.73 22.29
CA ASP A 205 24.95 -1.08 22.86
C ASP A 205 26.26 -1.63 22.29
N TRP A 206 26.37 -2.95 22.12
CA TRP A 206 27.56 -3.60 21.58
C TRP A 206 27.89 -3.15 20.15
N LEU A 207 26.88 -2.87 19.31
CA LEU A 207 27.07 -2.42 17.93
C LEU A 207 27.51 -0.96 17.90
N VAL A 208 26.96 -0.14 18.80
CA VAL A 208 27.37 1.24 19.00
C VAL A 208 28.83 1.32 19.47
N GLU A 209 29.22 0.49 20.45
CA GLU A 209 30.61 0.42 20.93
C GLU A 209 31.57 -0.06 19.84
N LEU A 210 31.22 -1.10 19.07
CA LEU A 210 32.03 -1.56 17.94
C LEU A 210 32.21 -0.48 16.87
N ALA A 211 31.16 0.30 16.58
CA ALA A 211 31.23 1.42 15.65
C ALA A 211 32.19 2.52 16.15
N LYS A 212 32.17 2.83 17.46
CA LYS A 212 33.12 3.78 18.07
C LYS A 212 34.56 3.30 17.93
N ILE A 213 34.84 2.02 18.24
CA ILE A 213 36.18 1.43 18.11
C ILE A 213 36.68 1.56 16.66
N ARG A 214 35.86 1.17 15.67
CA ARG A 214 36.22 1.29 14.26
C ARG A 214 36.46 2.74 13.82
N GLN A 215 35.65 3.68 14.31
CA GLN A 215 35.86 5.11 14.02
C GLN A 215 37.18 5.62 14.62
N SER A 216 37.56 5.20 15.84
CA SER A 216 38.86 5.55 16.41
C SER A 216 40.04 4.99 15.61
N GLU A 217 39.94 3.72 15.15
CA GLU A 217 40.97 3.09 14.32
C GLU A 217 41.17 3.83 12.98
N VAL A 218 40.07 4.20 12.31
CA VAL A 218 40.12 4.97 11.04
C VAL A 218 40.68 6.37 11.26
N ALA A 219 40.38 7.01 12.39
CA ALA A 219 40.90 8.33 12.73
C ALA A 219 42.38 8.32 13.16
N GLY A 220 43.03 7.14 13.23
CA GLY A 220 44.40 7.00 13.72
C GLY A 220 44.54 7.27 15.21
N ILE A 221 43.43 7.25 15.96
CA ILE A 221 43.40 7.35 17.41
C ILE A 221 43.51 5.91 17.91
N GLU A 222 44.70 5.49 18.36
CA GLU A 222 44.83 4.18 18.99
C GLU A 222 43.96 4.14 20.25
N PRO A 223 43.08 3.13 20.40
CA PRO A 223 42.37 2.94 21.66
C PRO A 223 43.41 2.67 22.76
N PRO A 224 43.17 3.15 24.00
CA PRO A 224 44.12 2.96 25.09
C PRO A 224 44.46 1.47 25.27
N LEU A 225 45.76 1.16 25.37
CA LEU A 225 46.25 -0.20 25.58
C LEU A 225 45.65 -0.78 26.88
N GLY A 226 44.57 -1.54 26.77
CA GLY A 226 43.91 -2.16 27.93
C GLY A 226 42.68 -3.03 27.63
N GLU A 227 41.98 -2.81 26.51
CA GLU A 227 40.73 -3.52 26.20
C GLU A 227 40.81 -4.32 24.88
N ARG A 228 41.87 -5.11 24.73
CA ARG A 228 41.88 -6.21 23.76
C ARG A 228 41.83 -7.52 24.54
N ALA A 229 40.61 -8.00 24.79
CA ALA A 229 40.33 -9.34 25.29
C ALA A 229 39.51 -10.11 24.24
#